data_AF-C6JRU2-F1
#
_entry.id   AF-C6JRU2-F1
#
_cell.length_a   1.000
_cell.length_b   1.000
_cell.length_c   1.000
_cell.angle_alpha   90.00
_cell.angle_beta   90.00
_cell.angle_gamma   90.00
#
_symmetry.space_group_name_H-M   'P 1'
#
loop_
_entity.id
_entity.type
_entity.pdbx_description
1 polymer ?
#
loop_
_entity_poly.entity_id
_entity_poly.type
_entity_poly.pdbx_seq_one_letter_code
_entity_poly.pdbx_strand_id
1 'polypeptide(L)'
;MGHGLEKMLSRGKKLVIQVAEGKKRPEVPLQAAKLASETGVALRDNLPNYTSWKLYQNEVGQAEVGKVLNKVASRLEVDVRNEGPSKAACTDIIKKGVRQTRYHLKRKYFDESLSREQLLAKEPPPKMNKEEWIKLVDY
;
A
#
# COMPACT_ATOMS: atom_id res chain seq x y z
N MET A 1 3.93 -13.87 9.50
CA MET A 1 4.53 -12.51 9.32
C MET A 1 5.68 -12.39 10.32
N GLY A 2 6.71 -11.60 10.04
CA GLY A 2 8.02 -11.68 10.75
C GLY A 2 7.98 -11.33 12.24
N HIS A 3 7.90 -12.36 13.10
CA HIS A 3 7.88 -12.24 14.57
C HIS A 3 9.07 -11.45 15.17
N GLY A 4 10.22 -11.43 14.48
CA GLY A 4 11.40 -10.67 14.92
C GLY A 4 11.17 -9.15 14.95
N LEU A 5 10.38 -8.61 14.00
CA LEU A 5 10.11 -7.18 13.90
C LEU A 5 9.03 -6.71 14.88
N GLU A 6 8.20 -7.62 15.37
CA GLU A 6 7.10 -7.33 16.31
C GLU A 6 7.63 -7.19 17.75
N LYS A 7 8.59 -8.05 18.13
CA LYS A 7 9.31 -7.98 19.41
C LYS A 7 10.08 -6.67 19.63
N MET A 8 10.41 -5.94 18.57
CA MET A 8 11.09 -4.65 18.68
C MET A 8 10.15 -3.51 19.11
N LEU A 9 8.88 -3.57 18.70
CA LEU A 9 7.85 -2.59 19.08
C LEU A 9 7.30 -2.88 20.48
N SER A 10 7.28 -4.15 20.91
CA SER A 10 6.78 -4.56 22.23
C SER A 10 7.62 -4.03 23.40
N ARG A 11 8.79 -3.42 23.13
CA ARG A 11 9.60 -2.70 24.13
C ARG A 11 9.08 -1.30 24.45
N GLY A 12 7.88 -0.93 24.00
CA GLY A 12 7.16 0.29 24.38
C GLY A 12 7.65 1.58 23.71
N LYS A 13 8.71 1.53 22.90
CA LYS A 13 9.21 2.66 22.12
C LYS A 13 8.97 2.43 20.63
N LYS A 14 8.39 3.42 19.95
CA LYS A 14 8.25 3.41 18.50
C LYS A 14 9.66 3.43 17.87
N LEU A 15 9.82 2.74 16.75
CA LEU A 15 11.07 2.78 16.01
C LEU A 15 11.14 4.10 15.22
N VAL A 16 12.19 4.87 15.44
CA VAL A 16 12.48 6.10 14.69
C VAL A 16 12.93 5.73 13.28
N ILE A 17 12.28 6.32 12.29
CA ILE A 17 12.62 6.17 10.87
C ILE A 17 13.16 7.50 10.36
N GLN A 18 14.44 7.50 9.98
CA GLN A 18 15.08 8.64 9.34
C GLN A 18 15.40 8.29 7.90
N VAL A 19 14.93 9.14 6.97
CA VAL A 19 15.23 9.04 5.54
C VAL A 19 16.01 10.27 5.16
N ALA A 20 17.21 10.07 4.60
CA ALA A 20 18.01 11.17 4.07
C ALA A 20 17.35 11.79 2.84
N GLU A 21 17.56 13.07 2.62
CA GLU A 21 17.03 13.78 1.46
C GLU A 21 17.52 13.14 0.15
N GLY A 22 16.62 13.03 -0.83
CA GLY A 22 16.88 12.34 -2.10
C GLY A 22 16.87 10.80 -2.04
N LYS A 23 16.90 10.18 -0.86
CA LYS A 23 16.80 8.71 -0.72
C LYS A 23 15.35 8.25 -0.59
N LYS A 24 15.03 7.13 -1.25
CA LYS A 24 13.68 6.51 -1.19
C LYS A 24 13.50 5.55 -0.02
N ARG A 25 14.56 5.24 0.72
CA ARG A 25 14.57 4.29 1.83
C ARG A 25 15.53 4.77 2.93
N PRO A 26 15.27 4.43 4.19
CA PRO A 26 16.25 4.57 5.26
C PRO A 26 17.55 3.85 4.91
N GLU A 27 18.69 4.41 5.33
CA GLU A 27 20.00 3.75 5.13
C GLU A 27 20.13 2.50 5.98
N VAL A 28 19.59 2.54 7.20
CA VAL A 28 19.64 1.42 8.12
C VAL A 28 18.73 0.31 7.60
N PRO A 29 19.27 -0.89 7.24
CA PRO A 29 18.47 -1.95 6.62
C PRO A 29 17.30 -2.41 7.49
N LEU A 30 17.48 -2.44 8.82
CA LEU A 30 16.41 -2.79 9.76
C LEU A 30 15.26 -1.78 9.75
N GLN A 31 15.56 -0.48 9.73
CA GLN A 31 14.54 0.56 9.62
C GLN A 31 13.81 0.47 8.27
N ALA A 32 14.54 0.25 7.18
CA ALA A 32 13.97 0.07 5.85
C ALA A 32 13.04 -1.15 5.78
N ALA A 33 13.46 -2.30 6.32
CA ALA A 33 12.66 -3.52 6.37
C ALA A 33 11.40 -3.31 7.21
N LYS A 34 11.51 -2.63 8.36
CA LYS A 34 10.36 -2.36 9.23
C LYS A 34 9.38 -1.39 8.58
N LEU A 35 9.87 -0.28 8.02
CA LEU A 35 9.04 0.69 7.30
C LEU A 35 8.28 0.04 6.14
N ALA A 36 8.97 -0.75 5.31
CA ALA A 36 8.34 -1.48 4.21
C ALA A 36 7.27 -2.46 4.70
N SER A 37 7.53 -3.19 5.78
CA SER A 37 6.59 -4.16 6.34
C SER A 37 5.33 -3.49 6.87
N GLU A 38 5.47 -2.44 7.70
CA GLU A 38 4.33 -1.74 8.28
C GLU A 38 3.52 -0.99 7.23
N THR A 39 4.19 -0.30 6.30
CA THR A 39 3.53 0.40 5.19
C THR A 39 2.80 -0.60 4.28
N GLY A 40 3.39 -1.76 4.00
CA GLY A 40 2.76 -2.81 3.19
C GLY A 40 1.56 -3.48 3.87
N VAL A 41 1.55 -3.60 5.20
CA VAL A 41 0.37 -4.05 5.96
C VAL A 41 -0.71 -2.97 5.94
N ALA A 42 -0.37 -1.73 6.29
CA ALA A 42 -1.31 -0.60 6.29
C ALA A 42 -1.99 -0.40 4.93
N LEU A 43 -1.23 -0.53 3.83
CA LEU A 43 -1.76 -0.47 2.46
C LEU A 43 -2.81 -1.56 2.21
N ARG A 44 -2.52 -2.82 2.55
CA ARG A 44 -3.42 -3.96 2.26
C ARG A 44 -4.72 -3.91 3.06
N ASP A 45 -4.70 -3.25 4.21
CA ASP A 45 -5.85 -3.19 5.11
C ASP A 45 -6.74 -1.99 4.85
N ASN A 46 -6.18 -0.85 4.40
CA ASN A 46 -6.90 0.42 4.37
C ASN A 46 -7.06 1.01 2.97
N LEU A 47 -6.23 0.62 1.99
CA LEU A 47 -6.24 1.29 0.69
C LEU A 47 -7.13 0.55 -0.33
N PRO A 48 -8.12 1.23 -0.94
CA PRO A 48 -8.89 0.65 -2.04
C PRO A 48 -8.01 0.42 -3.27
N ASN A 49 -8.37 -0.54 -4.12
CA ASN A 49 -7.63 -0.88 -5.34
C ASN A 49 -8.19 -0.12 -6.56
N TYR A 50 -7.72 1.10 -6.80
CA TYR A 50 -8.14 1.88 -7.97
C TYR A 50 -7.51 1.37 -9.28
N THR A 51 -8.17 1.69 -10.40
CA THR A 51 -7.75 1.30 -11.75
C THR A 51 -6.50 2.05 -12.24
N SER A 52 -6.17 3.20 -11.67
CA SER A 52 -5.02 4.01 -12.07
C SER A 52 -4.39 4.78 -10.90
N TRP A 53 -3.07 4.98 -10.95
CA TRP A 53 -2.35 5.79 -9.96
C TRP A 53 -2.87 7.24 -9.91
N LYS A 54 -3.33 7.77 -11.05
CA LYS A 54 -3.87 9.13 -11.14
C LYS A 54 -5.05 9.36 -10.19
N LEU A 55 -5.87 8.33 -9.94
CA LEU A 55 -7.00 8.43 -9.02
C LEU A 55 -6.58 8.63 -7.56
N TYR A 56 -5.39 8.15 -7.19
CA TYR A 56 -4.82 8.40 -5.87
C TYR A 56 -4.26 9.83 -5.72
N GLN A 57 -4.07 10.55 -6.84
CA GLN A 57 -3.57 11.93 -6.82
C GLN A 57 -4.70 12.94 -6.59
N ASN A 58 -5.95 12.57 -6.84
CA ASN A 58 -7.13 13.38 -6.55
C ASN A 58 -7.33 13.54 -5.04
N GLU A 59 -8.12 14.53 -4.63
CA GLU A 59 -8.39 14.84 -3.21
C GLU A 59 -8.87 13.61 -2.41
N VAL A 60 -9.82 12.86 -2.98
CA VAL A 60 -10.34 11.62 -2.37
C VAL A 60 -9.24 10.57 -2.23
N GLY A 61 -8.43 10.39 -3.27
CA GLY A 61 -7.33 9.44 -3.27
C GLY A 61 -6.22 9.80 -2.28
N GLN A 62 -5.92 11.09 -2.15
CA GLN A 62 -4.97 11.62 -1.17
C GLN A 62 -5.48 11.45 0.27
N ALA A 63 -6.79 11.55 0.50
CA ALA A 63 -7.38 11.24 1.81
C ALA A 63 -7.17 9.77 2.18
N GLU A 64 -7.38 8.83 1.24
CA GLU A 64 -7.13 7.39 1.48
C GLU A 64 -5.65 7.08 1.70
N VAL A 65 -4.75 7.69 0.91
CA VAL A 65 -3.29 7.58 1.13
C VAL A 65 -2.92 8.16 2.49
N GLY A 66 -3.53 9.28 2.89
CA GLY A 66 -3.36 9.89 4.20
C GLY A 66 -3.74 8.96 5.35
N LYS A 67 -4.83 8.18 5.23
CA LYS A 67 -5.20 7.16 6.23
C LYS A 67 -4.11 6.10 6.39
N VAL A 68 -3.54 5.63 5.27
CA VAL A 68 -2.41 4.67 5.30
C VAL A 68 -1.20 5.29 6.00
N LEU A 69 -0.83 6.53 5.65
CA LEU A 69 0.29 7.24 6.28
C LEU A 69 0.08 7.43 7.79
N ASN A 70 -1.13 7.81 8.20
CA ASN A 70 -1.48 7.96 9.62
C ASN A 70 -1.34 6.64 10.38
N LYS A 71 -1.72 5.51 9.76
CA LYS A 71 -1.54 4.18 10.36
C LYS A 71 -0.06 3.81 10.49
N VAL A 72 0.78 4.20 9.53
CA VAL A 72 2.23 4.00 9.63
C VAL A 72 2.81 4.84 10.78
N ALA A 73 2.43 6.12 10.90
CA ALA A 73 2.85 7.01 11.99
C ALA A 73 2.29 6.61 13.37
N SER A 74 1.18 5.86 13.41
CA SER A 74 0.69 5.30 14.66
C SER A 74 1.61 4.18 15.18
N ARG A 75 2.28 3.44 14.28
CA ARG A 75 3.15 2.29 14.61
C ARG A 75 4.64 2.62 14.65
N LEU A 76 5.08 3.60 13.88
CA LEU A 76 6.48 4.03 13.75
C LEU A 76 6.60 5.52 14.04
N GLU A 77 7.78 5.96 14.48
CA GLU A 77 8.09 7.37 14.65
C GLU A 77 8.69 7.88 13.33
N VAL A 78 7.81 8.31 12.43
CA VAL A 78 8.13 8.77 11.08
C VAL A 78 7.39 10.06 10.79
N ASP A 79 8.09 11.05 10.21
CA ASP A 79 7.46 12.27 9.76
C ASP A 79 6.74 12.07 8.42
N VAL A 80 5.42 11.91 8.49
CA VAL A 80 4.53 11.81 7.33
C VAL A 80 3.62 13.02 7.18
N ARG A 81 3.65 13.95 8.15
CA ARG A 81 2.79 15.14 8.17
C ARG A 81 3.41 16.23 7.31
N ASN A 82 4.70 16.48 7.50
CA ASN A 82 5.42 17.44 6.70
C ASN A 82 5.80 16.84 5.34
N GLU A 83 5.89 17.69 4.34
CA GLU A 83 6.53 17.30 3.09
C GLU A 83 8.02 17.09 3.35
N GLY A 84 8.52 15.92 2.98
CA GLY A 84 9.87 15.51 3.31
C GLY A 84 10.21 14.11 2.82
N PRO A 85 11.48 13.70 3.00
CA PRO A 85 11.99 12.43 2.47
C PRO A 85 11.28 11.21 3.04
N SER A 86 10.83 11.28 4.29
CA SER A 86 10.06 10.21 4.95
C SER A 86 8.67 10.00 4.31
N LYS A 87 7.92 11.08 4.06
CA LYS A 87 6.64 11.03 3.33
C LYS A 87 6.84 10.54 1.89
N ALA A 88 7.89 11.00 1.20
CA ALA A 88 8.24 10.55 -0.14
C ALA A 88 8.59 9.04 -0.20
N ALA A 89 9.32 8.53 0.79
CA ALA A 89 9.63 7.11 0.92
C ALA A 89 8.36 6.26 1.12
N CYS A 90 7.48 6.67 2.04
CA CYS A 90 6.21 5.98 2.28
C CYS A 90 5.32 5.96 1.03
N THR A 91 5.20 7.10 0.33
CA THR A 91 4.40 7.19 -0.90
C THR A 91 4.96 6.35 -2.05
N ASP A 92 6.29 6.25 -2.21
CA ASP A 92 6.93 5.35 -3.19
C ASP A 92 6.65 3.87 -2.86
N ILE A 93 6.70 3.50 -1.58
CA ILE A 93 6.32 2.15 -1.12
C ILE A 93 4.85 1.88 -1.44
N ILE A 94 3.95 2.83 -1.16
CA ILE A 94 2.52 2.70 -1.45
C ILE A 94 2.29 2.51 -2.95
N LYS A 95 2.89 3.36 -3.78
CA LYS A 95 2.78 3.30 -5.24
C LYS A 95 3.21 1.93 -5.79
N LYS A 96 4.34 1.40 -5.31
CA LYS A 96 4.83 0.06 -5.67
C LYS A 96 3.89 -1.04 -5.17
N GLY A 97 3.40 -0.91 -3.94
CA GLY A 97 2.46 -1.85 -3.32
C GLY A 97 1.18 -1.99 -4.12
N VAL A 98 0.54 -0.87 -4.49
CA VAL A 98 -0.67 -0.86 -5.32
C VAL A 98 -0.43 -1.56 -6.66
N ARG A 99 0.69 -1.27 -7.33
CA ARG A 99 1.05 -1.92 -8.59
C ARG A 99 1.17 -3.45 -8.44
N GLN A 100 1.80 -3.91 -7.37
CA GLN A 100 1.96 -5.34 -7.09
C GLN A 100 0.62 -6.00 -6.74
N THR A 101 -0.20 -5.38 -5.90
CA THR A 101 -1.55 -5.88 -5.58
C THR A 101 -2.37 -6.06 -6.84
N ARG A 102 -2.35 -5.09 -7.75
CA ARG A 102 -3.04 -5.18 -9.04
C ARG A 102 -2.50 -6.29 -9.93
N TYR A 103 -1.18 -6.44 -10.02
CA TYR A 103 -0.56 -7.52 -10.79
C TYR A 103 -1.01 -8.90 -10.26
N HIS A 104 -0.96 -9.10 -8.94
CA HIS A 104 -1.42 -10.34 -8.32
C HIS A 104 -2.91 -10.56 -8.50
N LEU A 105 -3.72 -9.50 -8.47
CA LEU A 105 -5.15 -9.57 -8.75
C LEU A 105 -5.40 -10.03 -10.19
N LYS A 106 -4.78 -9.38 -11.17
CA LYS A 106 -4.92 -9.77 -12.58
C LYS A 106 -4.48 -11.21 -12.78
N ARG A 107 -3.29 -11.59 -12.29
CA ARG A 107 -2.76 -12.95 -12.42
C ARG A 107 -3.63 -14.03 -11.76
N LYS A 108 -4.36 -13.73 -10.68
CA LYS A 108 -5.18 -14.72 -9.96
C LYS A 108 -6.58 -14.89 -10.55
N TYR A 109 -7.16 -13.81 -11.08
CA TYR A 109 -8.57 -13.81 -11.47
C TYR A 109 -8.80 -13.70 -12.99
N PHE A 110 -7.84 -13.16 -13.75
CA PHE A 110 -7.91 -13.04 -15.20
C PHE A 110 -7.21 -14.25 -15.81
N ASP A 111 -8.00 -15.23 -16.24
CA ASP A 111 -7.51 -16.31 -17.09
C ASP A 111 -7.62 -15.86 -18.54
N GLU A 112 -6.53 -15.97 -19.31
CA GLU A 112 -6.47 -15.54 -20.72
C GLU A 112 -7.45 -16.30 -21.63
N SER A 113 -7.96 -17.44 -21.17
CA SER A 113 -8.92 -18.28 -21.90
C SER A 113 -10.38 -17.90 -21.69
N LEU A 114 -10.70 -16.98 -20.76
CA LEU A 114 -12.08 -16.60 -20.46
C LEU A 114 -12.50 -15.36 -21.24
N SER A 115 -13.75 -15.36 -21.71
CA SER A 115 -14.34 -14.16 -22.31
C SER A 115 -14.64 -13.09 -21.26
N ARG A 116 -14.74 -11.83 -21.69
CA ARG A 116 -15.09 -10.70 -20.82
C ARG A 116 -16.38 -10.96 -20.03
N GLU A 117 -17.39 -11.54 -20.66
CA GLU A 117 -18.67 -11.91 -20.04
C GLU A 117 -18.50 -12.97 -18.96
N GLN A 118 -17.62 -13.96 -19.18
CA GLN A 118 -17.31 -14.99 -18.19
C GLN A 118 -16.52 -14.43 -17.00
N LEU A 119 -15.64 -13.45 -17.21
CA LEU A 119 -14.93 -12.77 -16.12
C LEU A 119 -15.86 -11.88 -15.28
N LEU A 120 -16.84 -11.22 -15.91
CA LEU A 120 -17.86 -10.43 -15.22
C LEU A 120 -18.83 -11.31 -14.42
N ALA A 121 -19.07 -12.54 -14.86
CA ALA A 121 -19.89 -13.52 -14.16
C ALA A 121 -19.20 -14.15 -12.94
N LYS A 122 -17.86 -14.06 -12.84
CA LYS A 122 -17.13 -14.53 -11.64
C LYS A 122 -17.40 -13.63 -10.44
N GLU A 123 -17.40 -14.23 -9.25
CA GLU A 123 -17.54 -13.48 -8.01
C GLU A 123 -16.38 -12.49 -7.83
N PRO A 124 -16.68 -11.26 -7.36
CA PRO A 124 -15.66 -10.25 -7.13
C PRO A 124 -14.71 -10.70 -6.01
N PRO A 125 -13.46 -10.24 -6.02
CA PRO A 125 -12.52 -10.46 -4.92
C PRO A 125 -13.11 -9.99 -3.58
N PRO A 126 -12.82 -10.67 -2.44
CA PRO A 126 -13.45 -10.39 -1.15
C PRO A 126 -13.32 -8.96 -0.60
N LYS A 127 -12.36 -8.18 -1.12
CA LYS A 127 -12.08 -6.79 -0.71
C LYS A 127 -12.54 -5.77 -1.76
N MET A 128 -13.32 -6.16 -2.76
CA MET A 128 -13.65 -5.33 -3.91
C MET A 128 -15.15 -5.36 -4.19
N ASN A 129 -15.74 -4.20 -4.43
CA ASN A 129 -17.14 -4.10 -4.79
C ASN A 129 -17.37 -4.56 -6.24
N LYS A 130 -18.58 -5.02 -6.56
CA LYS A 130 -18.96 -5.44 -7.93
C LYS A 130 -18.71 -4.34 -8.97
N GLU A 131 -19.03 -3.09 -8.64
CA GLU A 131 -18.83 -1.95 -9.54
C GLU A 131 -17.35 -1.69 -9.86
N GLU A 132 -16.49 -1.82 -8.84
CA GLU A 132 -15.05 -1.65 -9.02
C GLU A 132 -14.46 -2.84 -9.80
N TRP A 133 -14.98 -4.05 -9.58
CA TRP A 133 -14.61 -5.24 -10.33
C TRP A 133 -14.92 -5.08 -11.82
N ILE A 134 -16.13 -4.62 -12.16
CA ILE A 134 -16.53 -4.34 -13.55
C ILE A 134 -15.58 -3.31 -14.17
N LYS A 135 -15.32 -2.18 -13.49
CA LYS A 135 -14.38 -1.16 -13.96
C LYS A 135 -12.96 -1.67 -14.18
N LEU A 136 -12.55 -2.73 -13.47
CA LEU A 136 -11.22 -3.31 -13.58
C LEU A 136 -11.12 -4.36 -14.70
N VAL A 137 -12.21 -5.09 -14.97
CA VAL A 137 -12.34 -5.99 -16.13
C VAL A 137 -12.46 -5.20 -17.43
N ASP A 138 -13.13 -4.04 -17.39
CA ASP A 138 -13.35 -3.16 -18.53
C ASP A 138 -12.13 -2.27 -18.89
N TYR A 139 -11.07 -2.29 -18.07
CA TYR A 139 -9.83 -1.52 -18.25
C TYR A 139 -8.69 -2.34 -18.87
#